data_AF-A0A9D6ELM4-F1
#
_entry.id   AF-A0A9D6ELM4-F1
#
_cell.length_a   1.000
_cell.length_b   1.000
_cell.length_c   1.000
_cell.angle_alpha   90.00
_cell.angle_beta   90.00
_cell.angle_gamma   90.00
#
_symmetry.space_group_name_H-M   'P 1'
#
loop_
_entity.id
_entity.type
_entity.pdbx_description
1 polymer ?
#
loop_
_entity_poly.entity_id
_entity_poly.type
_entity_poly.pdbx_seq_one_letter_code
_entity_poly.pdbx_strand_id
1 'polypeptide(L)'
;MDLDELLSNTADGVCAITTEGKITLWNRSAEKILGYTAREVVGRACCDVFVGRDATGNRLCYRGCHIQTLVKMGEPVQHFEMATRTKGGKPAWIDVSILVVPGSRNGLQTTVHFFRDVTATHELQALLRERAAQPKAAPAASPDLSSPLTRREIEILRLMTGGANTKVMADRLHVSPATVRNHVQNIFGKLGVHSRLEAVAHATTNGLL
;
A
#
# COMPACT_ATOMS: atom_id res chain seq x y z
N MET A 1 12.97 27.90 -31.24
CA MET A 1 11.90 26.95 -30.91
C MET A 1 11.61 27.15 -29.44
N ASP A 2 10.41 27.59 -29.10
CA ASP A 2 10.06 27.97 -27.73
C ASP A 2 9.88 26.71 -26.87
N LEU A 3 10.69 26.57 -25.82
CA LEU A 3 10.67 25.38 -24.96
C LEU A 3 9.31 25.25 -24.24
N ASP A 4 8.64 26.38 -24.04
CA ASP A 4 7.31 26.47 -23.43
C ASP A 4 6.24 25.79 -24.30
N GLU A 5 6.33 25.91 -25.63
CA GLU A 5 5.35 25.34 -26.56
C GLU A 5 5.49 23.82 -26.68
N LEU A 6 6.74 23.33 -26.69
CA LEU A 6 7.05 21.90 -26.79
C LEU A 6 6.66 21.13 -25.51
N LEU A 7 6.80 21.77 -24.34
CA LEU A 7 6.46 21.19 -23.03
C LEU A 7 4.97 21.39 -22.65
N SER A 8 4.20 22.12 -23.45
CA SER A 8 2.78 22.35 -23.20
C SER A 8 1.87 21.21 -23.66
N ASN A 9 2.36 20.32 -24.53
CA ASN A 9 1.57 19.20 -25.09
C ASN A 9 1.91 17.82 -24.48
N THR A 10 2.57 17.76 -23.33
CA THR A 10 2.82 16.49 -22.62
C THR A 10 1.71 16.18 -21.60
N ALA A 11 1.44 14.89 -21.40
CA ALA A 11 0.57 14.42 -20.32
C ALA A 11 1.18 14.64 -18.93
N ASP A 12 2.51 14.74 -18.87
CA ASP A 12 3.26 14.94 -17.63
C ASP A 12 3.17 16.41 -17.18
N GLY A 13 3.05 16.63 -15.88
CA GLY A 13 3.25 17.95 -15.29
C GLY A 13 4.70 18.37 -15.48
N VAL A 14 4.93 19.60 -15.94
CA VAL A 14 6.27 20.13 -16.15
C VAL A 14 6.46 21.40 -15.34
N CYS A 15 7.56 21.44 -14.60
CA CYS A 15 7.96 22.57 -13.78
C CYS A 15 9.46 22.86 -13.99
N ALA A 16 9.80 24.05 -14.45
CA ALA A 16 11.20 24.49 -14.48
C ALA A 16 11.50 25.34 -13.24
N ILE A 17 12.70 25.16 -12.68
CA ILE A 17 13.16 25.94 -11.53
C ILE A 17 14.58 26.49 -11.75
N THR A 18 14.86 27.64 -11.13
CA THR A 18 16.22 28.18 -11.03
C THR A 18 17.08 27.38 -10.05
N THR A 19 18.38 27.68 -10.00
CA THR A 19 19.32 27.11 -9.02
C THR A 19 18.96 27.37 -7.56
N GLU A 20 18.15 28.41 -7.29
CA GLU A 20 17.63 28.77 -5.97
C GLU A 20 16.29 28.10 -5.67
N GLY A 21 15.73 27.33 -6.62
CA GLY A 21 14.45 26.64 -6.49
C GLY A 21 13.24 27.52 -6.76
N LYS A 22 13.39 28.64 -7.48
CA LYS A 22 12.28 29.49 -7.89
C LYS A 22 11.63 28.93 -9.15
N ILE A 23 10.32 28.74 -9.15
CA ILE A 23 9.58 28.24 -10.31
C ILE A 23 9.60 29.29 -11.44
N THR A 24 9.99 28.87 -12.64
CA THR A 24 10.00 29.71 -13.84
C THR A 24 8.99 29.25 -14.89
N LEU A 25 8.61 27.97 -14.88
CA LEU A 25 7.65 27.38 -15.81
C LEU A 25 6.69 26.46 -15.06
N TRP A 26 5.43 26.49 -15.48
CA TRP A 26 4.39 25.59 -14.99
C TRP A 26 3.40 25.29 -16.11
N ASN A 27 3.40 24.06 -16.64
CA ASN A 27 2.57 23.74 -17.80
C ASN A 27 1.11 23.41 -17.42
N ARG A 28 0.23 23.30 -18.42
CA ARG A 28 -1.19 23.01 -18.22
C ARG A 28 -1.45 21.68 -17.52
N SER A 29 -0.62 20.67 -17.75
CA SER A 29 -0.75 19.36 -17.09
C SER A 29 -0.41 19.46 -15.60
N ALA A 30 0.59 20.26 -15.24
CA ALA A 30 0.94 20.59 -13.86
C ALA A 30 -0.23 21.29 -13.13
N GLU A 31 -0.93 22.20 -13.82
CA GLU A 31 -2.15 22.82 -13.29
C GLU A 31 -3.26 21.80 -13.00
N LYS A 32 -3.48 20.84 -13.90
CA LYS A 32 -4.49 19.80 -13.72
C LYS A 32 -4.16 18.87 -12.56
N ILE A 33 -2.89 18.47 -12.42
CA ILE A 33 -2.45 17.50 -11.41
C ILE A 33 -2.49 18.12 -10.00
N LEU A 34 -1.92 19.31 -9.80
CA LEU A 34 -1.82 19.91 -8.46
C LEU A 34 -2.85 21.02 -8.19
N GLY A 35 -3.61 21.46 -9.18
CA GLY A 35 -4.67 22.47 -9.02
C GLY A 35 -4.18 23.91 -8.88
N TYR A 36 -2.89 24.17 -9.02
CA TYR A 36 -2.32 25.52 -9.05
C TYR A 36 -2.18 26.03 -10.47
N THR A 37 -2.58 27.27 -10.72
CA THR A 37 -2.33 27.89 -12.03
C THR A 37 -0.89 28.40 -12.14
N ALA A 38 -0.36 28.51 -13.36
CA ALA A 38 0.99 29.02 -13.59
C ALA A 38 1.19 30.41 -12.97
N ARG A 39 0.18 31.29 -13.10
CA ARG A 39 0.22 32.65 -12.51
C ARG A 39 0.35 32.66 -10.99
N GLU A 40 -0.12 31.61 -10.31
CA GLU A 40 -0.07 31.51 -8.84
C GLU A 40 1.25 30.96 -8.31
N VAL A 41 2.03 30.27 -9.15
CA VAL A 41 3.22 29.51 -8.71
C VAL A 41 4.51 29.98 -9.35
N VAL A 42 4.47 30.51 -10.57
CA VAL A 42 5.65 31.10 -11.20
C VAL A 42 6.16 32.23 -10.32
N GLY A 43 7.45 32.17 -10.02
CA GLY A 43 8.15 33.06 -9.11
C GLY A 43 8.14 32.66 -7.63
N ARG A 44 7.40 31.63 -7.23
CA ARG A 44 7.45 31.09 -5.86
C ARG A 44 8.53 30.03 -5.72
N ALA A 45 8.90 29.72 -4.48
CA ALA A 45 9.79 28.61 -4.21
C ALA A 45 9.05 27.28 -4.44
N CYS A 46 9.70 26.34 -5.13
CA CYS A 46 9.12 25.04 -5.45
C CYS A 46 8.72 24.25 -4.19
N CYS A 47 9.48 24.38 -3.10
CA CYS A 47 9.19 23.70 -1.85
C CYS A 47 7.88 24.15 -1.18
N ASP A 48 7.43 25.38 -1.44
CA ASP A 48 6.18 25.92 -0.90
C ASP A 48 4.95 25.47 -1.71
N VAL A 49 5.18 24.97 -2.92
CA VAL A 49 4.12 24.48 -3.83
C VAL A 49 4.03 22.96 -3.74
N PHE A 50 5.15 22.25 -3.90
CA PHE A 50 5.17 20.80 -3.91
C PHE A 50 5.09 20.18 -2.51
N VAL A 51 5.69 20.77 -1.48
CA VAL A 51 5.61 20.26 -0.09
C VAL A 51 5.83 18.74 0.05
N GLY A 52 6.77 18.21 -0.74
CA GLY A 52 6.99 16.78 -0.93
C GLY A 52 7.47 16.02 0.30
N ARG A 53 6.98 14.79 0.43
CA ARG A 53 7.37 13.82 1.45
C ARG A 53 7.60 12.43 0.86
N ASP A 54 8.47 11.65 1.48
CA ASP A 54 8.68 10.24 1.09
C ASP A 54 7.55 9.33 1.62
N ALA A 55 7.62 8.03 1.32
CA ALA A 55 6.66 7.03 1.76
C ALA A 55 6.60 6.78 3.27
N THR A 56 7.59 7.23 4.02
CA THR A 56 7.60 7.19 5.49
C THR A 56 7.14 8.50 6.12
N GLY A 57 6.89 9.53 5.30
CA GLY A 57 6.46 10.85 5.73
C GLY A 57 7.59 11.85 5.97
N ASN A 58 8.86 11.49 5.73
CA ASN A 58 9.97 12.44 5.88
C ASN A 58 9.86 13.54 4.83
N ARG A 59 10.29 14.75 5.19
CA ARG A 59 10.24 15.91 4.31
C ARG A 59 11.32 15.81 3.22
N LEU A 60 10.89 15.81 1.96
CA LEU A 60 11.78 15.90 0.79
C LEU A 60 11.94 17.34 0.30
N CYS A 61 10.87 18.13 0.34
CA CYS A 61 10.90 19.52 -0.11
C CYS A 61 11.26 20.49 1.04
N TYR A 62 12.40 21.14 0.89
CA TYR A 62 12.86 22.27 1.69
C TYR A 62 13.83 23.12 0.85
N ARG A 63 14.18 24.32 1.34
CA ARG A 63 15.17 25.17 0.64
C ARG A 63 16.54 24.50 0.66
N GLY A 64 17.18 24.33 -0.49
CA GLY A 64 18.42 23.56 -0.58
C GLY A 64 18.20 22.05 -0.42
N CYS A 65 17.10 21.52 -0.97
CA CYS A 65 16.77 20.10 -0.86
C CYS A 65 17.90 19.21 -1.40
N HIS A 66 17.91 17.94 -0.96
CA HIS A 66 18.92 16.97 -1.39
C HIS A 66 19.06 16.87 -2.92
N ILE A 67 17.95 16.99 -3.64
CA ILE A 67 17.93 17.04 -5.11
C ILE A 67 18.78 18.19 -5.66
N GLN A 68 18.64 19.40 -5.09
CA GLN A 68 19.46 20.55 -5.53
C GLN A 68 20.94 20.31 -5.24
N THR A 69 21.27 19.61 -4.16
CA THR A 69 22.66 19.21 -3.87
C THR A 69 23.18 18.27 -4.95
N LEU A 70 22.44 17.19 -5.28
CA LEU A 70 22.84 16.24 -6.32
C LEU A 70 23.05 16.93 -7.67
N VAL A 71 22.10 17.78 -8.07
CA VAL A 71 22.19 18.56 -9.32
C VAL A 71 23.44 19.45 -9.34
N LYS A 72 23.73 20.16 -8.24
CA LYS A 72 24.93 21.02 -8.13
C LYS A 72 26.24 20.23 -8.20
N MET A 73 26.23 19.00 -7.68
CA MET A 73 27.38 18.09 -7.73
C MET A 73 27.53 17.41 -9.09
N GLY A 74 26.57 17.57 -10.01
CA GLY A 74 26.57 16.88 -11.30
C GLY A 74 26.21 15.39 -11.18
N GLU A 75 25.65 14.99 -10.04
CA GLU A 75 25.24 13.61 -9.79
C GLU A 75 23.89 13.31 -10.44
N PRO A 76 23.71 12.12 -11.03
CA PRO A 76 22.45 11.74 -11.63
C PRO A 76 21.36 11.61 -10.55
N VAL A 77 20.21 12.24 -10.79
CA VAL A 77 19.03 12.09 -9.94
C VAL A 77 18.13 11.02 -10.56
N GLN A 78 17.99 9.88 -9.87
CA GLN A 78 16.99 8.89 -10.24
C GLN A 78 15.58 9.46 -10.04
N HIS A 79 14.63 9.00 -10.84
CA HIS A 79 13.24 9.34 -10.60
C HIS A 79 12.79 8.81 -9.23
N PHE A 80 11.86 9.51 -8.59
CA PHE A 80 11.38 9.14 -7.27
C PHE A 80 9.91 9.52 -7.09
N GLU A 81 9.19 8.70 -6.34
CA GLU A 81 7.83 9.00 -5.94
C GLU A 81 7.80 9.81 -4.65
N MET A 82 6.88 10.76 -4.57
CA MET A 82 6.65 11.55 -3.37
C MET A 82 5.18 11.86 -3.15
N ALA A 83 4.79 11.87 -1.87
CA ALA A 83 3.51 12.40 -1.43
C ALA A 83 3.55 13.93 -1.44
N THR A 84 2.46 14.54 -1.89
CA THR A 84 2.24 15.99 -1.95
C THR A 84 0.77 16.30 -1.61
N ARG A 85 0.40 17.58 -1.69
CA ARG A 85 -0.97 18.05 -1.57
C ARG A 85 -1.30 18.96 -2.73
N THR A 86 -2.47 18.74 -3.32
CA THR A 86 -3.05 19.69 -4.28
C THR A 86 -3.37 21.02 -3.58
N LYS A 87 -3.62 22.08 -4.36
CA LYS A 87 -4.10 23.37 -3.85
C LYS A 87 -5.32 23.25 -2.94
N GLY A 88 -6.23 22.32 -3.23
CA GLY A 88 -7.42 22.04 -2.42
C GLY A 88 -7.15 21.21 -1.16
N GLY A 89 -5.89 20.89 -0.85
CA GLY A 89 -5.48 20.12 0.31
C GLY A 89 -5.61 18.60 0.15
N LYS A 90 -6.17 18.11 -0.97
CA LYS A 90 -6.27 16.66 -1.24
C LYS A 90 -4.88 16.04 -1.32
N PRO A 91 -4.64 14.89 -0.67
CA PRO A 91 -3.42 14.12 -0.85
C PRO A 91 -3.24 13.74 -2.32
N ALA A 92 -2.01 13.77 -2.80
CA ALA A 92 -1.65 13.26 -4.12
C ALA A 92 -0.28 12.61 -4.05
N TRP A 93 -0.03 11.66 -4.94
CA TRP A 93 1.26 11.04 -5.15
C TRP A 93 1.75 11.36 -6.55
N ILE A 94 3.02 11.77 -6.64
CA ILE A 94 3.65 12.06 -7.92
C ILE A 94 4.98 11.34 -8.09
N ASP A 95 5.22 10.77 -9.26
CA ASP A 95 6.53 10.27 -9.69
C ASP A 95 7.28 11.40 -10.40
N VAL A 96 8.46 11.77 -9.91
CA VAL A 96 9.22 12.95 -10.34
C VAL A 96 10.51 12.51 -11.02
N SER A 97 10.69 12.94 -12.26
CA SER A 97 11.94 12.83 -13.02
C SER A 97 12.54 14.21 -13.26
N ILE A 98 13.87 14.33 -13.25
CA ILE A 98 14.54 15.63 -13.30
C ILE A 98 15.56 15.64 -14.43
N LEU A 99 15.43 16.64 -15.30
CA LEU A 99 16.38 16.96 -16.35
C LEU A 99 17.12 18.25 -15.99
N VAL A 100 18.46 18.20 -16.00
CA VAL A 100 19.30 19.38 -15.83
C VAL A 100 19.63 19.93 -17.22
N VAL A 101 19.22 21.16 -17.49
CA VAL A 101 19.51 21.86 -18.75
C VAL A 101 20.61 22.89 -18.48
N PRO A 102 21.79 22.75 -19.12
CA PRO A 102 22.84 23.76 -19.03
C PRO A 102 22.35 25.09 -19.62
N GLY A 103 22.55 26.19 -18.90
CA GLY A 103 22.17 27.51 -19.40
C GLY A 103 23.03 27.97 -20.58
N SER A 104 22.39 28.42 -21.66
CA SER A 104 23.07 28.92 -22.88
C SER A 104 23.73 30.31 -22.70
N ARG A 105 23.28 31.13 -21.74
CA ARG A 105 23.89 32.41 -21.37
C ARG A 105 24.03 32.49 -19.85
N ASN A 106 25.21 32.88 -19.38
CA ASN A 106 25.61 33.02 -17.96
C ASN A 106 25.82 31.73 -17.13
N GLY A 107 25.77 30.53 -17.71
CA GLY A 107 26.11 29.29 -16.99
C GLY A 107 25.12 28.88 -15.87
N LEU A 108 23.98 29.57 -15.75
CA LEU A 108 22.94 29.22 -14.79
C LEU A 108 22.21 27.96 -15.26
N GLN A 109 22.41 26.85 -14.55
CA GLN A 109 21.71 25.60 -14.80
C GLN A 109 20.23 25.73 -14.46
N THR A 110 19.35 25.34 -15.37
CA THR A 110 17.91 25.25 -15.10
C THR A 110 17.56 23.79 -14.90
N THR A 111 16.76 23.48 -13.87
CA THR A 111 16.25 22.12 -13.65
C THR A 111 14.81 22.03 -14.07
N VAL A 112 14.51 21.09 -14.95
CA VAL A 112 13.16 20.78 -15.42
C VAL A 112 12.69 19.51 -14.73
N HIS A 113 11.64 19.63 -13.95
CA HIS A 113 10.97 18.53 -13.26
C HIS A 113 9.78 18.10 -14.10
N PHE A 114 9.76 16.83 -14.46
CA PHE A 114 8.62 16.14 -15.01
C PHE A 114 7.96 15.37 -13.89
N PHE A 115 6.64 15.43 -13.77
CA PHE A 115 5.94 14.69 -12.75
C PHE A 115 4.62 14.11 -13.23
N ARG A 116 4.36 12.86 -12.82
CA ARG A 116 3.16 12.09 -13.16
C ARG A 116 2.31 11.89 -11.94
N ASP A 117 0.99 12.00 -12.09
CA ASP A 117 0.06 11.60 -11.04
C ASP A 117 0.02 10.07 -10.94
N VAL A 118 0.45 9.54 -9.79
CA VAL A 118 0.42 8.12 -9.45
C VAL A 118 -0.48 7.85 -8.23
N THR A 119 -1.37 8.79 -7.90
CA THR A 119 -2.29 8.72 -6.75
C THR A 119 -3.15 7.47 -6.79
N ALA A 120 -3.79 7.17 -7.94
CA ALA A 120 -4.63 5.99 -8.07
C ALA A 120 -3.87 4.66 -7.85
N THR A 121 -2.61 4.61 -8.29
CA THR A 121 -1.74 3.44 -8.08
C THR A 121 -1.46 3.25 -6.59
N HIS A 122 -1.10 4.32 -5.87
CA HIS A 122 -0.86 4.28 -4.43
C HIS A 122 -2.12 3.95 -3.63
N GLU A 123 -3.27 4.51 -3.99
CA GLU A 123 -4.55 4.20 -3.36
C GLU A 123 -4.91 2.72 -3.53
N LEU A 124 -4.76 2.17 -4.74
CA LEU A 124 -5.00 0.74 -4.99
C LEU A 124 -4.03 -0.13 -4.19
N GLN A 125 -2.74 0.21 -4.16
CA GLN A 125 -1.75 -0.52 -3.38
C GLN A 125 -2.05 -0.48 -1.88
N ALA A 126 -2.47 0.66 -1.35
CA ALA A 126 -2.88 0.79 0.04
C ALA A 126 -4.08 -0.10 0.35
N LEU A 127 -5.12 -0.07 -0.48
CA LEU A 127 -6.31 -0.94 -0.33
C LEU A 127 -5.96 -2.43 -0.40
N LEU A 128 -5.06 -2.82 -1.31
CA LEU A 128 -4.59 -4.21 -1.41
C LEU A 128 -3.77 -4.63 -0.19
N ARG A 129 -2.90 -3.75 0.32
CA ARG A 129 -2.13 -3.98 1.55
C ARG A 129 -3.05 -4.08 2.76
N GLU A 130 -4.03 -3.21 2.90
CA GLU A 130 -5.03 -3.28 3.96
C GLU A 130 -5.82 -4.59 3.89
N ARG A 131 -6.23 -5.02 2.69
CA ARG A 131 -6.94 -6.29 2.51
C ARG A 131 -6.06 -7.52 2.81
N ALA A 132 -4.77 -7.45 2.52
CA ALA A 132 -3.81 -8.50 2.85
C ALA A 132 -3.41 -8.51 4.33
N ALA A 133 -3.38 -7.33 4.97
CA ALA A 133 -3.06 -7.14 6.38
C ALA A 133 -4.28 -7.32 7.30
N GLN A 134 -5.49 -7.19 6.77
CA GLN A 134 -6.69 -7.72 7.42
C GLN A 134 -6.44 -9.20 7.65
N PRO A 135 -6.40 -9.66 8.92
CA PRO A 135 -6.30 -11.08 9.17
C PRO A 135 -7.48 -11.71 8.46
N LYS A 136 -7.19 -12.52 7.43
CA LYS A 136 -8.13 -13.47 6.85
C LYS A 136 -8.74 -14.17 8.04
N ALA A 137 -9.99 -13.83 8.39
CA ALA A 137 -10.60 -14.11 9.68
C ALA A 137 -10.02 -15.42 10.22
N ALA A 138 -9.11 -15.31 11.19
CA ALA A 138 -8.44 -16.47 11.74
C ALA A 138 -9.56 -17.42 12.16
N PRO A 139 -9.55 -18.71 11.75
CA PRO A 139 -10.39 -19.67 12.44
C PRO A 139 -10.08 -19.51 13.93
N ALA A 140 -11.11 -19.25 14.73
CA ALA A 140 -10.96 -18.91 16.12
C ALA A 140 -10.07 -19.92 16.86
N ALA A 141 -9.10 -19.37 17.58
CA ALA A 141 -8.21 -19.99 18.56
C ALA A 141 -7.24 -21.06 18.01
N SER A 142 -5.95 -20.74 18.08
CA SER A 142 -4.91 -21.74 18.30
C SER A 142 -5.34 -22.65 19.46
N PRO A 143 -5.44 -23.97 19.26
CA PRO A 143 -5.92 -24.88 20.29
C PRO A 143 -4.87 -24.90 21.41
N ASP A 144 -5.24 -24.29 22.53
CA ASP A 144 -4.61 -24.53 23.80
C ASP A 144 -4.74 -26.04 24.10
N LEU A 145 -3.61 -26.76 24.02
CA LEU A 145 -3.50 -28.20 24.27
C LEU A 145 -3.96 -28.59 25.69
N SER A 146 -4.15 -27.61 26.58
CA SER A 146 -4.62 -27.81 27.95
C SER A 146 -6.11 -27.54 28.17
N SER A 147 -6.82 -27.03 27.16
CA SER A 147 -8.25 -26.70 27.28
C SER A 147 -9.14 -27.90 26.92
N PRO A 148 -10.13 -28.27 27.77
CA PRO A 148 -11.04 -29.37 27.48
C PRO A 148 -11.86 -29.13 26.20
N LEU A 149 -12.33 -30.22 25.58
CA LEU A 149 -13.24 -30.14 24.45
C LEU A 149 -14.54 -29.43 24.87
N THR A 150 -14.99 -28.49 24.06
CA THR A 150 -16.28 -27.82 24.22
C THR A 150 -17.42 -28.80 23.95
N ARG A 151 -18.63 -28.49 24.44
CA ARG A 151 -19.84 -29.32 24.17
C ARG A 151 -20.03 -29.59 22.67
N ARG A 152 -19.77 -28.57 21.83
CA ARG A 152 -19.91 -28.69 20.38
C ARG A 152 -18.86 -29.59 19.74
N GLU A 153 -17.64 -29.55 20.24
CA GLU A 153 -16.56 -30.44 19.80
C GLU A 153 -16.82 -31.88 20.23
N ILE A 154 -17.39 -32.11 21.42
CA ILE A 154 -17.82 -33.44 21.89
C ILE A 154 -18.93 -34.00 21.00
N GLU A 155 -19.95 -33.20 20.64
CA GLU A 155 -21.02 -33.62 19.71
C GLU A 155 -20.45 -34.04 18.35
N ILE A 156 -19.51 -33.27 17.82
CA ILE A 156 -18.85 -33.59 16.55
C ILE A 156 -18.01 -34.86 16.68
N LEU A 157 -17.24 -35.01 17.76
CA LEU A 157 -16.45 -36.21 18.02
C LEU A 157 -17.34 -37.47 18.14
N ARG A 158 -18.51 -37.39 18.77
CA ARG A 158 -19.51 -38.46 18.81
C ARG A 158 -20.06 -38.83 17.43
N LEU A 159 -20.35 -37.82 16.61
CA LEU A 159 -20.77 -38.08 15.23
C LEU A 159 -19.63 -38.71 14.42
N MET A 160 -18.38 -38.37 14.74
CA MET A 160 -17.22 -38.96 14.08
C MET A 160 -17.02 -40.43 14.42
N THR A 161 -17.16 -40.81 15.70
CA THR A 161 -17.12 -42.21 16.14
C THR A 161 -18.27 -43.03 15.54
N GLY A 162 -19.43 -42.40 15.32
CA GLY A 162 -20.56 -42.99 14.59
C GLY A 162 -20.40 -43.02 13.05
N GLY A 163 -19.25 -42.64 12.50
CA GLY A 163 -18.96 -42.72 11.06
C GLY A 163 -19.54 -41.59 10.20
N ALA A 164 -20.12 -40.54 10.79
CA ALA A 164 -20.77 -39.46 10.02
C ALA A 164 -19.76 -38.59 9.27
N ASN A 165 -19.92 -38.44 7.96
CA ASN A 165 -19.08 -37.53 7.16
C ASN A 165 -19.45 -36.05 7.40
N THR A 166 -18.61 -35.13 6.90
CA THR A 166 -18.77 -33.68 7.10
C THR A 166 -20.14 -33.14 6.69
N LYS A 167 -20.73 -33.69 5.63
CA LYS A 167 -22.05 -33.27 5.15
C LYS A 167 -23.15 -33.69 6.13
N VAL A 168 -23.16 -34.96 6.54
CA VAL A 168 -24.13 -35.48 7.51
C VAL A 168 -24.01 -34.76 8.86
N MET A 169 -22.78 -34.45 9.30
CA MET A 169 -22.57 -33.69 10.52
C MET A 169 -23.12 -32.26 10.40
N ALA A 170 -22.86 -31.58 9.28
CA ALA A 170 -23.36 -30.23 9.03
C ALA A 170 -24.90 -30.18 9.08
N ASP A 171 -25.56 -31.15 8.43
CA ASP A 171 -27.02 -31.25 8.37
C ASP A 171 -27.62 -31.51 9.77
N ARG A 172 -27.09 -32.48 10.52
CA ARG A 172 -27.59 -32.80 11.88
C ARG A 172 -27.40 -31.66 12.87
N LEU A 173 -26.30 -30.94 12.72
CA LEU A 173 -25.90 -29.88 13.63
C LEU A 173 -26.41 -28.49 13.20
N HIS A 174 -27.11 -28.38 12.07
CA HIS A 174 -27.66 -27.13 11.52
C HIS A 174 -26.58 -26.03 11.34
N VAL A 175 -25.41 -26.41 10.82
CA VAL A 175 -24.28 -25.50 10.56
C VAL A 175 -23.69 -25.74 9.18
N SER A 176 -22.85 -24.83 8.69
CA SER A 176 -22.21 -25.00 7.39
C SER A 176 -21.16 -26.13 7.41
N PRO A 177 -20.88 -26.80 6.27
CA PRO A 177 -19.77 -27.76 6.16
C PRO A 177 -18.39 -27.16 6.43
N ALA A 178 -18.23 -25.84 6.26
CA ALA A 178 -17.00 -25.13 6.63
C ALA A 178 -16.85 -25.05 8.16
N THR A 179 -17.94 -24.75 8.88
CA THR A 179 -17.97 -24.70 10.34
C THR A 179 -17.61 -26.06 10.96
N VAL A 180 -18.12 -27.16 10.39
CA VAL A 180 -17.75 -28.52 10.83
C VAL A 180 -16.27 -28.81 10.63
N ARG A 181 -15.70 -28.45 9.47
CA ARG A 181 -14.26 -28.63 9.22
C ARG A 181 -13.40 -27.87 10.22
N ASN A 182 -13.79 -26.64 10.57
CA ASN A 182 -13.08 -25.85 11.57
C ASN A 182 -13.12 -26.52 12.96
N HIS A 183 -14.28 -27.01 13.40
CA HIS A 183 -14.38 -27.75 14.66
C HIS A 183 -13.54 -29.04 14.66
N VAL A 184 -13.50 -29.78 13.55
CA VAL A 184 -12.65 -30.98 13.41
C VAL A 184 -11.17 -30.64 13.54
N GLN A 185 -10.71 -29.54 12.92
CA GLN A 185 -9.33 -29.07 13.06
C GLN A 185 -9.00 -28.68 14.51
N ASN A 186 -9.92 -28.02 15.20
CA ASN A 186 -9.75 -27.65 16.60
C ASN A 186 -9.69 -28.88 17.51
N ILE A 187 -10.53 -29.90 17.26
CA ILE A 187 -10.47 -31.19 17.96
C ILE A 187 -9.11 -31.86 17.77
N PHE A 188 -8.59 -31.90 16.54
CA PHE A 188 -7.28 -32.49 16.25
C PHE A 188 -6.17 -31.79 17.02
N GLY A 189 -6.17 -30.46 16.99
CA GLY A 189 -5.21 -29.69 17.75
C GLY A 189 -5.31 -29.91 19.25
N LYS A 190 -6.52 -29.97 19.83
CA LYS A 190 -6.71 -30.20 21.28
C LYS A 190 -6.35 -31.62 21.73
N LEU A 191 -6.60 -32.62 20.88
CA LEU A 191 -6.25 -34.02 21.15
C LEU A 191 -4.81 -34.37 20.78
N GLY A 192 -4.07 -33.46 20.14
CA GLY A 192 -2.70 -33.71 19.67
C GLY A 192 -2.62 -34.78 18.57
N VAL A 193 -3.66 -34.92 17.75
CA VAL A 193 -3.76 -35.93 16.68
C VAL A 193 -3.78 -35.27 15.30
N HIS A 194 -3.44 -36.03 14.26
CA HIS A 194 -3.29 -35.53 12.89
C HIS A 194 -4.30 -36.11 11.91
N SER A 195 -5.11 -37.08 12.34
CA SER A 195 -6.12 -37.68 11.47
C SER A 195 -7.44 -37.95 12.17
N ARG A 196 -8.49 -38.08 11.35
CA ARG A 196 -9.83 -38.46 11.82
C ARG A 196 -9.83 -39.81 12.52
N LEU A 197 -9.05 -40.76 12.00
CA LEU A 197 -8.96 -42.09 12.57
C LEU A 197 -8.27 -42.05 13.92
N GLU A 198 -7.19 -41.29 14.06
CA GLU A 198 -6.51 -41.06 15.33
C GLU A 198 -7.43 -40.38 16.36
N ALA A 199 -8.20 -39.36 15.96
CA ALA A 199 -9.13 -38.70 16.86
C ALA A 199 -10.23 -39.65 17.38
N VAL A 200 -10.76 -40.50 16.51
CA VAL A 200 -11.75 -41.53 16.87
C VAL A 200 -11.14 -42.57 17.82
N ALA A 201 -9.94 -43.07 17.50
CA ALA A 201 -9.22 -44.02 18.35
C ALA A 201 -8.86 -43.42 19.72
N HIS A 202 -8.45 -42.15 19.74
CA HIS A 202 -8.14 -41.42 20.97
C HIS A 202 -9.39 -41.26 21.85
N ALA A 203 -10.55 -40.97 21.25
CA ALA A 203 -11.81 -40.83 21.96
C ALA A 203 -12.27 -42.13 22.62
N THR A 204 -12.12 -43.27 21.93
CA THR A 204 -12.52 -44.59 22.44
C THR A 204 -11.56 -45.12 23.50
N THR A 205 -10.25 -44.93 23.34
CA THR A 205 -9.23 -45.51 24.22
C THR A 205 -9.10 -44.74 25.54
N ASN A 206 -9.33 -43.42 25.53
CA ASN A 206 -9.19 -42.55 26.70
C ASN A 206 -10.52 -42.26 27.42
N GLY A 207 -11.62 -42.93 27.05
CA GLY A 207 -12.93 -42.78 27.70
C GLY A 207 -13.51 -41.35 27.61
N LEU A 208 -13.22 -40.62 26.53
CA LEU A 208 -13.66 -39.24 26.35
C LEU A 208 -15.14 -39.12 25.95
N LEU A 209 -15.82 -40.25 25.71
CA LEU A 209 -17.19 -40.36 25.22
C LEU A 209 -17.97 -41.47 25.91
#